data_AF-A0A978SNA7-F1
#
_entry.id   AF-A0A978SNA7-F1
#
_cell.length_a   1.000
_cell.length_b   1.000
_cell.length_c   1.000
_cell.angle_alpha   90.00
_cell.angle_beta   90.00
_cell.angle_gamma   90.00
#
_symmetry.space_group_name_H-M   'P 1'
#
loop_
_entity.id
_entity.type
_entity.pdbx_description
1 polymer ?
#
loop_
_entity_poly.entity_id
_entity_poly.type
_entity_poly.pdbx_seq_one_letter_code
_entity_poly.pdbx_strand_id
1 'polypeptide(L)' 'MKSIIRGLVEKALYIRKLTPDIENEINYELTRTGHISDVDYEALELLMAEMDAGRVQLVPSP' A
#
# COMPACT_ATOMS: atom_id res chain seq x y z
N MET A 1 -0.73 15.65 -8.19
CA MET A 1 -1.91 15.28 -7.36
C MET A 1 -1.62 13.92 -6.73
N LYS A 2 -1.99 13.71 -5.46
CA LYS A 2 -1.75 12.44 -4.76
C LYS A 2 -2.84 11.43 -5.16
N SER A 3 -2.46 10.22 -5.57
CA SER A 3 -3.40 9.16 -5.92
C SER A 3 -3.96 8.47 -4.68
N ILE A 4 -5.04 7.71 -4.84
CA ILE A 4 -5.64 6.91 -3.76
C ILE A 4 -4.63 5.88 -3.24
N ILE A 5 -3.95 5.16 -4.15
CA ILE A 5 -2.91 4.18 -3.82
C ILE A 5 -1.83 4.80 -2.94
N ARG A 6 -1.30 5.97 -3.32
CA ARG A 6 -0.26 6.66 -2.52
C ARG A 6 -0.78 7.09 -1.15
N GLY A 7 -2.05 7.47 -1.05
CA GLY A 7 -2.71 7.74 0.22
C GLY A 7 -2.78 6.53 1.14
N LEU A 8 -3.10 5.37 0.58
CA LEU A 8 -3.19 4.10 1.31
C LEU A 8 -1.82 3.60 1.76
N VAL A 9 -0.82 3.67 0.87
CA VAL A 9 0.57 3.35 1.19
C VAL A 9 1.10 4.24 2.32
N GLU A 10 0.95 5.56 2.21
CA GLU A 10 1.39 6.49 3.25
C GLU A 10 0.68 6.21 4.58
N LYS A 11 -0.60 5.85 4.54
CA LYS A 11 -1.35 5.45 5.74
C LYS A 11 -0.76 4.20 6.36
N ALA A 12 -0.48 3.16 5.58
CA ALA A 12 0.12 1.91 6.06
C ALA A 12 1.50 2.14 6.69
N LEU A 13 2.34 2.94 6.03
CA LEU A 13 3.66 3.34 6.52
C LEU A 13 3.56 4.12 7.85
N TYR A 14 2.64 5.08 7.92
CA TYR A 14 2.43 5.89 9.12
C TYR A 14 1.99 5.06 10.33
N ILE A 15 1.03 4.15 10.14
CA ILE A 15 0.55 3.27 11.23
C ILE A 15 1.42 2.02 11.44
N ARG A 16 2.44 1.82 10.59
CA ARG A 16 3.34 0.66 10.57
C ARG A 16 2.61 -0.68 10.41
N LYS A 17 1.47 -0.67 9.73
CA LYS A 17 0.63 -1.86 9.52
C LYS A 17 -0.01 -1.83 8.14
N LEU A 18 0.05 -2.96 7.44
CA LEU A 18 -0.83 -3.24 6.31
C LEU A 18 -2.05 -3.96 6.86
N THR A 19 -3.16 -3.25 7.02
CA THR A 19 -4.43 -3.84 7.45
C THR A 19 -5.19 -4.42 6.26
N PRO A 20 -6.07 -5.42 6.48
CA PRO A 20 -6.91 -5.97 5.41
C PRO A 20 -7.65 -4.90 4.61
N ASP A 21 -8.21 -3.89 5.28
CA ASP A 21 -8.91 -2.79 4.62
C ASP A 21 -8.01 -1.98 3.67
N ILE A 22 -6.75 -1.75 4.06
CA ILE A 22 -5.80 -1.01 3.24
C ILE A 22 -5.37 -1.87 2.04
N GLU A 23 -5.04 -3.13 2.28
CA GLU A 23 -4.65 -4.08 1.24
C GLU A 23 -5.77 -4.26 0.20
N ASN A 24 -7.00 -4.46 0.66
CA ASN A 24 -8.17 -4.62 -0.20
C ASN A 24 -8.42 -3.38 -1.07
N GLU A 25 -8.30 -2.18 -0.50
CA GLU A 25 -8.51 -0.94 -1.26
C GLU A 25 -7.37 -0.70 -2.26
N ILE A 26 -6.11 -1.02 -1.91
CA ILE A 26 -4.99 -0.98 -2.86
C ILE A 26 -5.28 -1.94 -4.02
N ASN A 27 -5.65 -3.18 -3.74
CA ASN A 27 -5.95 -4.20 -4.76
C ASN A 27 -7.15 -3.81 -5.64
N TYR A 28 -8.19 -3.23 -5.04
CA TYR A 28 -9.34 -2.70 -5.76
C TYR A 28 -8.92 -1.60 -6.74
N GLU A 29 -8.15 -0.62 -6.27
CA GLU A 29 -7.71 0.50 -7.11
C GLU A 29 -6.75 0.06 -8.22
N LEU A 30 -5.85 -0.90 -7.95
CA LEU A 30 -5.00 -1.52 -8.96
C LEU A 30 -5.82 -2.21 -10.05
N THR A 31 -6.84 -2.97 -9.65
CA THR A 31 -7.74 -3.67 -10.58
C THR A 31 -8.58 -2.68 -11.39
N ARG A 32 -9.07 -1.62 -10.75
CA ARG A 32 -9.93 -0.59 -11.38
C ARG A 32 -9.17 0.26 -12.40
N THR A 33 -7.90 0.59 -12.10
CA THR A 33 -7.08 1.45 -12.96
C THR A 33 -6.39 0.67 -14.08
N GLY A 34 -5.95 -0.57 -13.82
CA GLY A 34 -5.27 -1.43 -14.79
C GLY A 34 -3.87 -0.95 -15.19
N HIS A 35 -3.42 0.19 -14.66
CA HIS A 35 -2.09 0.76 -14.83
C HIS A 35 -1.79 1.69 -13.65
N ILE A 36 -0.53 1.87 -13.31
CA ILE A 36 -0.08 2.79 -12.26
C ILE A 36 1.03 3.70 -12.78
N SER A 37 1.15 4.88 -12.16
CA SER A 37 2.25 5.80 -12.44
C SER A 37 3.54 5.33 -11.77
N ASP A 38 4.70 5.74 -12.31
CA ASP A 38 6.01 5.42 -11.72
C ASP A 38 6.09 5.81 -10.23
N VAL A 39 5.51 6.96 -9.86
CA VAL A 39 5.49 7.45 -8.47
C VAL A 39 4.65 6.55 -7.55
N ASP A 40 3.56 5.98 -8.06
CA ASP A 40 2.72 5.07 -7.27
C ASP A 40 3.35 3.68 -7.17
N TYR A 41 4.08 3.26 -8.21
CA TYR A 41 4.90 2.06 -8.19
C TYR A 41 6.02 2.17 -7.14
N GLU A 42 6.77 3.28 -7.14
CA GLU A 42 7.81 3.55 -6.13
C GLU A 42 7.26 3.52 -4.70
N ALA A 43 6.05 4.03 -4.49
CA ALA A 43 5.41 3.99 -3.18
C ALA A 43 5.09 2.55 -2.74
N LEU A 44 4.58 1.71 -3.65
CA LEU A 44 4.32 0.30 -3.37
C LEU A 44 5.61 -0.48 -3.09
N GLU A 45 6.67 -0.23 -3.85
CA GLU A 45 8.00 -0.81 -3.61
C GLU A 45 8.54 -0.42 -2.23
N LEU A 46 8.38 0.84 -1.81
CA LEU A 46 8.75 1.26 -0.45
C LEU A 46 7.95 0.49 0.62
N LEU A 47 6.63 0.34 0.45
CA LEU A 47 5.82 -0.43 1.39
C LEU A 47 6.31 -1.87 1.52
N MET A 48 6.62 -2.53 0.40
CA MET A 48 7.15 -3.89 0.39
C MET A 48 8.50 -3.98 1.09
N ALA A 49 9.43 -3.07 0.79
CA ALA A 49 10.74 -3.03 1.45
C ALA A 49 10.64 -2.82 2.97
N GLU A 50 9.68 -2.01 3.43
CA GLU A 50 9.41 -1.79 4.85
C GLU A 50 8.78 -3.00 5.54
N MET A 51 7.96 -3.78 4.81
CA MET A 51 7.41 -5.05 5.28
C MET A 51 8.50 -6.12 5.40
N ASP A 52 9.35 -6.27 4.39
CA ASP A 52 10.48 -7.21 4.39
C ASP A 52 11.47 -6.91 5.52
N ALA A 53 11.66 -5.62 5.82
CA ALA A 53 12.48 -5.19 6.94
C ALA A 53 11.79 -5.31 8.32
N GLY A 54 10.54 -5.78 8.37
CA GLY A 54 9.75 -5.95 9.59
C GLY A 54 9.31 -4.63 10.25
N ARG A 55 9.44 -3.49 9.55
CA ARG A 55 9.03 -2.17 10.05
C ARG A 55 7.53 -1.91 9.87
N VAL A 56 6.93 -2.55 8.87
CA VAL A 56 5.48 -2.62 8.66
C VAL A 56 5.02 -4.07 8.85
N GLN A 57 4.00 -4.27 9.68
CA GLN A 57 3.45 -5.60 9.93
C GLN A 57 2.22 -5.86 9.06
N LEU A 58 2.18 -7.01 8.41
CA LEU A 58 0.94 -7.52 7.81
C LEU A 58 -0.02 -7.93 8.94
N VAL A 59 -1.19 -7.33 8.99
CA VAL A 59 -2.26 -7.74 9.90
C VAL A 59 -3.13 -8.74 9.15
N PRO A 60 -3.22 -10.00 9.60
CA PRO A 60 -4.03 -11.00 8.91
C PRO A 60 -5.51 -10.65 8.93
N SER A 61 -6.21 -11.00 7.85
CA SER A 61 -7.67 -11.01 7.83
C SER A 61 -8.22 -12.08 8.79
N PRO A 62 -9.30 -11.80 9.54
CA PRO A 62 -10.03 -12.80 10.31
C PRO A 62 -10.62 -13.92 9.45
#